data_AF-A0A0B7NL47-F1
#
_entry.id   AF-A0A0B7NL47-F1
#
_cell.length_a   1.000
_cell.length_b   1.000
_cell.length_c   1.000
_cell.angle_alpha   90.00
_cell.angle_beta   90.00
_cell.angle_gamma   90.00
#
_symmetry.space_group_name_H-M   'P 1'
#
loop_
_entity.id
_entity.type
_entity.pdbx_description
1 polymer ?
#
loop_
_entity_poly.entity_id
_entity_poly.type
_entity_poly.pdbx_seq_one_letter_code
_entity_poly.pdbx_strand_id
1 'polypeptide(L)'
;MYSSSSSSADSLKQTPLALPSTADETVQVDINDTYKLNELGPVVINENGTMSRINNWFEMNEIERANVKRVLLKRNRERLARLKEAATEEESK
;
A
#
# COMPACT_ATOMS: atom_id res chain seq x y z
N MET A 1 66.16 7.41 -18.50
CA MET A 1 66.25 7.52 -17.04
C MET A 1 65.86 8.93 -16.65
N TYR A 2 64.68 9.16 -16.07
CA TYR A 2 64.39 10.18 -15.04
C TYR A 2 63.03 9.82 -14.40
N SER A 3 63.02 9.78 -13.07
CA SER A 3 61.92 9.34 -12.22
C SER A 3 60.99 10.49 -11.79
N SER A 4 59.81 10.08 -11.30
CA SER A 4 59.06 10.66 -10.16
C SER A 4 58.01 11.74 -10.42
N SER A 5 56.74 11.36 -10.17
CA SER A 5 55.67 12.21 -9.63
C SER A 5 54.91 11.37 -8.59
N SER A 6 55.16 11.59 -7.29
CA SER A 6 54.37 12.40 -6.32
C SER A 6 52.96 11.84 -6.10
N SER A 7 52.73 11.08 -5.01
CA SER A 7 51.99 11.45 -3.76
C SER A 7 50.54 11.91 -3.98
N SER A 8 49.50 11.65 -3.18
CA SER A 8 49.16 10.87 -1.97
C SER A 8 47.69 11.23 -1.70
N ALA A 9 46.92 10.34 -1.05
CA ALA A 9 45.54 10.55 -0.51
C ALA A 9 44.44 10.73 -1.59
N ASP A 10 43.20 10.27 -1.44
CA ASP A 10 42.39 10.17 -0.22
C ASP A 10 41.23 9.16 -0.37
N SER A 11 40.67 8.79 0.77
CA SER A 11 39.73 7.70 1.03
C SER A 11 38.32 7.96 0.50
N LEU A 12 37.77 7.05 -0.31
CA LEU A 12 36.33 6.98 -0.57
C LEU A 12 35.84 5.54 -0.36
N LYS A 13 35.60 5.18 0.90
CA LYS A 13 34.78 4.01 1.25
C LYS A 13 33.37 4.30 0.75
N GLN A 14 32.98 3.69 -0.37
CA GLN A 14 31.62 3.71 -0.88
C GLN A 14 30.71 3.05 0.15
N THR A 15 30.01 3.85 0.94
CA THR A 15 28.82 3.42 1.67
C THR A 15 27.74 3.11 0.63
N PRO A 16 27.22 1.87 0.54
CA PRO A 16 26.14 1.60 -0.40
C PRO A 16 24.92 2.43 0.00
N LEU A 17 24.38 3.20 -0.94
CA LEU A 17 23.14 3.94 -0.79
C LEU A 17 22.01 2.93 -0.57
N ALA A 18 21.58 2.76 0.67
CA ALA A 18 20.38 2.02 0.99
C ALA A 18 19.16 2.80 0.50
N LEU A 19 18.24 2.12 -0.20
CA LEU A 19 16.93 2.68 -0.53
C LEU A 19 16.14 2.93 0.77
N PRO A 20 15.31 3.98 0.83
CA PRO A 20 14.40 4.16 1.95
C PRO A 20 13.53 2.91 2.08
N SER A 21 13.44 2.37 3.30
CA SER A 21 12.55 1.26 3.60
C SER A 21 11.12 1.72 3.34
N THR A 22 10.49 1.20 2.28
CA THR A 22 9.03 1.29 2.10
C THR A 22 8.38 0.36 3.10
N ALA A 23 8.52 0.68 4.39
CA ALA A 23 7.69 0.10 5.43
C ALA A 23 6.30 0.69 5.23
N ASP A 24 5.33 -0.17 4.92
CA ASP A 24 3.90 0.10 4.80
C ASP A 24 3.47 1.39 5.53
N GLU A 25 3.46 2.51 4.80
CA GLU A 25 2.94 3.77 5.31
C GLU A 25 1.42 3.61 5.42
N THR A 26 0.97 3.22 6.61
CA THR A 26 -0.44 3.27 6.98
C THR A 26 -0.86 4.73 7.08
N VAL A 27 -1.25 5.31 5.95
CA VAL A 27 -1.78 6.68 5.90
C VAL A 27 -3.11 6.71 6.65
N GLN A 28 -3.09 7.24 7.88
CA GLN A 28 -4.31 7.54 8.63
C GLN A 28 -4.97 8.75 7.97
N VAL A 29 -6.06 8.52 7.24
CA VAL A 29 -6.83 9.58 6.58
C VAL A 29 -8.05 9.89 7.44
N ASP A 30 -8.11 11.11 7.95
CA ASP A 30 -9.31 11.64 8.60
C ASP A 30 -10.46 11.78 7.59
N ILE A 31 -11.63 11.26 7.96
CA ILE A 31 -12.81 11.11 7.07
C ILE A 31 -13.34 12.47 6.55
N ASN A 32 -12.93 13.60 7.16
CA ASN A 32 -13.31 14.95 6.74
C ASN A 32 -12.65 15.41 5.43
N ASP A 33 -11.54 14.81 4.99
CA ASP A 33 -10.88 15.15 3.72
C ASP A 33 -11.52 14.37 2.53
N THR A 34 -12.79 14.65 2.25
CA THR A 34 -13.58 13.97 1.19
C THR A 34 -12.90 13.98 -0.18
N TYR A 35 -12.16 15.05 -0.51
CA TYR A 35 -11.43 15.17 -1.78
C TYR A 35 -10.27 14.18 -1.88
N LYS A 36 -9.51 13.97 -0.80
CA LYS A 36 -8.42 12.99 -0.77
C LYS A 36 -8.97 11.57 -0.84
N LEU A 37 -10.14 11.28 -0.26
CA LEU A 37 -10.78 9.96 -0.35
C LEU A 37 -11.11 9.53 -1.79
N ASN A 38 -11.49 10.46 -2.66
CA ASN A 38 -11.88 10.15 -4.03
C ASN A 38 -10.70 9.68 -4.89
N GLU A 39 -9.51 10.23 -4.66
CA GLU A 39 -8.33 9.88 -5.42
C GLU A 39 -7.87 8.46 -5.07
N LEU A 40 -7.94 8.10 -3.80
CA LEU A 40 -7.28 6.94 -3.20
C LEU A 40 -7.79 5.55 -3.65
N GLY A 41 -8.80 5.50 -4.53
CA GLY A 41 -9.26 4.25 -5.12
C GLY A 41 -10.20 3.42 -4.24
N PRO A 42 -10.53 2.19 -4.67
CA PRO A 42 -11.54 1.38 -4.02
C PRO A 42 -11.06 0.83 -2.66
N VAL A 43 -12.00 0.70 -1.73
CA VAL A 43 -11.76 0.13 -0.40
C VAL A 43 -11.86 -1.40 -0.45
N VAL A 44 -10.96 -2.07 0.26
CA VAL A 44 -10.91 -3.52 0.46
C VAL A 44 -11.40 -3.83 1.87
N ILE A 45 -12.26 -4.84 2.00
CA ILE A 45 -12.72 -5.34 3.29
C ILE A 45 -11.99 -6.65 3.55
N ASN A 46 -11.38 -6.76 4.72
CA ASN A 46 -10.64 -7.95 5.15
C ASN A 46 -11.53 -8.90 5.95
N GLU A 47 -11.07 -10.13 6.14
CA GLU A 47 -11.81 -11.16 6.89
C GLU A 47 -11.89 -10.86 8.39
N ASN A 48 -10.92 -10.10 8.92
CA ASN A 48 -10.92 -9.60 10.29
C ASN A 48 -11.83 -8.37 10.50
N GLY A 49 -12.60 -7.97 9.48
CA GLY A 49 -13.50 -6.81 9.55
C GLY A 49 -12.83 -5.45 9.37
N THR A 50 -11.51 -5.38 9.21
CA THR A 50 -10.83 -4.10 8.93
C THR A 50 -10.99 -3.70 7.47
N MET A 51 -10.88 -2.39 7.21
CA MET A 51 -10.85 -1.82 5.87
C MET A 51 -9.43 -1.43 5.50
N SER A 52 -8.98 -1.87 4.32
CA SER A 52 -7.67 -1.56 3.75
C SER A 52 -7.83 -0.96 2.35
N ARG A 53 -6.76 -0.37 1.84
CA ARG A 53 -6.71 0.23 0.51
C ARG A 53 -5.67 -0.48 -0.34
N ILE A 54 -5.82 -0.38 -1.66
CA ILE A 54 -4.81 -0.82 -2.62
C ILE A 54 -3.83 0.34 -2.84
N ASN A 55 -2.63 0.27 -2.23
CA ASN A 55 -1.61 1.32 -2.33
C ASN A 55 -1.20 1.59 -3.79
N ASN A 56 -1.11 0.52 -4.60
CA ASN A 56 -0.70 0.59 -6.00
C ASN A 56 -1.82 1.02 -6.98
N TRP A 57 -2.98 1.51 -6.51
CA TRP A 57 -4.15 1.70 -7.37
C TRP A 57 -3.92 2.65 -8.56
N PHE A 58 -3.14 3.70 -8.36
CA PHE A 58 -2.88 4.72 -9.38
C PHE A 58 -1.89 4.27 -10.46
N GLU A 59 -0.98 3.36 -10.13
CA GLU A 59 0.03 2.86 -11.08
C GLU A 59 -0.54 1.76 -11.99
N MET A 60 -1.68 1.15 -11.60
CA MET A 60 -2.36 0.12 -12.39
C MET A 60 -2.94 0.71 -13.67
N ASN A 61 -2.86 -0.04 -14.78
CA ASN A 61 -3.48 0.36 -16.04
C ASN A 61 -5.02 0.17 -16.00
N GLU A 62 -5.77 0.81 -16.89
CA GLU A 62 -7.24 0.79 -16.94
C GLU A 62 -7.83 -0.63 -16.97
N ILE A 63 -7.19 -1.53 -17.71
CA ILE A 63 -7.60 -2.93 -17.84
C ILE A 63 -7.44 -3.66 -16.49
N GLU A 64 -6.35 -3.39 -15.78
CA GLU A 64 -6.08 -4.00 -14.48
C GLU A 64 -7.02 -3.43 -13.41
N ARG A 65 -7.23 -2.11 -13.41
CA ARG A 65 -8.21 -1.45 -12.52
C ARG A 65 -9.62 -2.01 -12.72
N ALA A 66 -10.05 -2.25 -13.96
CA ALA A 66 -11.35 -2.84 -14.25
C ALA A 66 -11.48 -4.28 -13.72
N ASN A 67 -10.44 -5.09 -13.90
CA ASN A 67 -10.40 -6.46 -13.38
C ASN A 67 -10.41 -6.50 -11.85
N VAL A 68 -9.59 -5.67 -11.21
CA VAL A 68 -9.56 -5.54 -9.75
C VAL A 68 -10.91 -5.09 -9.24
N LYS A 69 -11.53 -4.06 -9.83
CA LYS A 69 -12.85 -3.58 -9.41
C LYS A 69 -13.90 -4.69 -9.50
N ARG A 70 -13.90 -5.48 -10.58
CA ARG A 70 -14.85 -6.60 -10.76
C ARG A 70 -14.69 -7.67 -9.69
N VAL A 71 -13.46 -8.10 -9.41
CA VAL A 71 -13.17 -9.15 -8.42
C VAL A 71 -13.40 -8.65 -7.00
N LEU A 72 -12.96 -7.41 -6.72
CA LEU A 72 -13.06 -6.80 -5.41
C LEU A 72 -14.51 -6.59 -4.98
N LEU A 73 -15.38 -6.16 -5.89
CA LEU A 73 -16.82 -6.02 -5.60
C LEU A 73 -17.47 -7.33 -5.14
N LYS A 74 -17.13 -8.46 -5.78
CA LYS A 74 -17.66 -9.78 -5.38
C LYS A 74 -17.16 -10.17 -3.99
N ARG A 75 -15.84 -10.10 -3.77
CA ARG A 75 -15.21 -10.52 -2.51
C ARG A 75 -15.63 -9.64 -1.34
N ASN A 76 -15.72 -8.33 -1.52
CA ASN A 76 -16.18 -7.42 -0.48
C ASN A 76 -17.65 -7.71 -0.11
N ARG A 77 -18.51 -8.05 -1.08
CA ARG A 77 -19.89 -8.42 -0.80
C ARG A 77 -19.98 -9.70 0.05
N GLU A 78 -19.24 -10.73 -0.33
CA GLU A 78 -19.21 -12.01 0.40
C GLU A 78 -18.68 -11.82 1.83
N ARG A 79 -17.58 -11.07 1.98
CA ARG A 79 -17.01 -10.76 3.29
C ARG A 79 -17.98 -9.95 4.16
N LEU A 80 -18.64 -8.95 3.59
CA LEU A 80 -19.65 -8.17 4.30
C LEU A 80 -20.86 -9.01 4.73
N ALA A 81 -21.33 -9.91 3.88
CA ALA A 81 -22.44 -10.81 4.23
C ALA A 81 -22.05 -11.67 5.44
N ARG A 82 -20.88 -12.30 5.40
CA ARG A 82 -20.36 -13.12 6.50
C ARG A 82 -20.18 -12.33 7.81
N LEU A 83 -19.63 -11.12 7.73
CA LEU A 83 -19.45 -10.26 8.91
C LEU A 83 -20.79 -9.81 9.50
N LYS A 84 -21.79 -9.55 8.66
CA LYS A 84 -23.15 -9.21 9.10
C LYS A 84 -23.83 -10.39 9.78
N GLU A 85 -23.75 -11.59 9.19
CA GLU A 85 -24.28 -12.81 9.79
C GLU A 85 -23.67 -13.06 11.17
N ALA A 86 -22.33 -12.98 11.28
CA ALA A 86 -21.63 -13.12 12.55
C ALA A 86 -22.07 -12.07 13.59
N ALA A 87 -22.26 -10.81 13.18
CA ALA A 87 -22.74 -9.76 14.08
C ALA A 87 -24.18 -10.02 14.57
N THR A 88 -25.07 -10.49 13.70
CA THR A 88 -26.46 -10.81 14.08
C THR A 88 -26.56 -12.04 14.98
N GLU A 89 -25.68 -13.03 14.81
CA GLU A 89 -25.63 -14.20 15.69
C GLU A 89 -25.17 -13.84 17.11
N GLU A 90 -24.16 -12.99 17.24
CA GLU A 90 -23.69 -12.47 18.53
C GLU A 90 -24.74 -11.62 19.25
N GLU A 91 -25.55 -10.82 18.52
CA GLU A 91 -26.64 -10.04 19.13
C GLU A 91 -27.84 -10.90 19.57
N SER A 92 -27.99 -12.11 19.01
CA SER A 92 -29.09 -13.03 19.33
C SER A 92 -28.81 -13.97 20.51
N LYS A 93 -27.63 -13.86 21.13
CA LYS A 93 -27.12 -14.76 22.17
C LYS A 93 -27.08 -14.07 23.54
#